data_AF-A0A3D8VTC9-F1
#
_entry.id   AF-A0A3D8VTC9-F1
#
_cell.length_a   1.000
_cell.length_b   1.000
_cell.length_c   1.000
_cell.angle_alpha   90.00
_cell.angle_beta   90.00
_cell.angle_gamma   90.00
#
_symmetry.space_group_name_H-M   'P 1'
#
loop_
_entity.id
_entity.type
_entity.pdbx_description
1 polymer ?
#
loop_
_entity_poly.entity_id
_entity_poly.type
_entity_poly.pdbx_seq_one_letter_code
_entity_poly.pdbx_strand_id
1 'polypeptide(L)'
;MKISTTSTSMDSAQGEDIILREKSTTRLLFRPMITNNVHNQEASVRGWFVYQRKRPSGDWEDYKELDNNQLRADEWIKLEIKSEEMLRLMTELDVYYKIHKEYGIQPGERSFSKTDLQLEKITEMLKNNSSLFWNVNTKLDNFVKVFLLKLN
;
A
#
# COMPACT_ATOMS: atom_id res chain seq x y z
N MET A 1 8.23 -5.72 -3.02
CA MET A 1 6.82 -6.17 -2.88
C MET A 1 5.98 -5.54 -3.98
N LYS A 2 4.90 -6.17 -4.45
CA LYS A 2 3.98 -5.59 -5.46
C LYS A 2 2.70 -5.16 -4.76
N ILE A 3 2.15 -4.00 -5.09
CA ILE A 3 0.87 -3.50 -4.58
C ILE A 3 -0.03 -3.21 -5.78
N SER A 4 -1.26 -3.71 -5.75
CA SER A 4 -2.28 -3.40 -6.75
C SER A 4 -3.34 -2.43 -6.24
N THR A 5 -3.94 -1.71 -7.19
CA THR A 5 -5.10 -0.85 -6.97
C THR A 5 -6.09 -1.04 -8.09
N THR A 6 -7.38 -0.97 -7.77
CA THR A 6 -8.47 -1.03 -8.74
C THR A 6 -9.31 0.23 -8.63
N SER A 7 -9.41 1.01 -9.71
CA SER A 7 -10.25 2.21 -9.73
C SER A 7 -11.72 1.84 -9.46
N THR A 8 -12.35 2.51 -8.50
CA THR A 8 -13.80 2.40 -8.24
C THR A 8 -14.56 3.60 -8.81
N SER A 9 -13.88 4.70 -9.07
CA SER A 9 -14.39 5.87 -9.81
C SER A 9 -13.23 6.68 -10.39
N MET A 10 -13.51 7.85 -10.97
CA MET A 10 -12.48 8.82 -11.36
C MET A 10 -11.72 9.40 -10.17
N ASP A 11 -12.34 9.38 -8.99
CA ASP A 11 -11.83 10.00 -7.77
C ASP A 11 -11.52 9.00 -6.66
N SER A 12 -11.56 7.70 -6.97
CA SER A 12 -11.23 6.66 -5.99
C SER A 12 -10.64 5.39 -6.61
N ALA A 13 -9.67 4.80 -5.92
CA ALA A 13 -9.15 3.46 -6.23
C ALA A 13 -8.94 2.65 -4.96
N GLN A 14 -9.50 1.43 -4.93
CA GLN A 14 -9.35 0.51 -3.81
C GLN A 14 -7.98 -0.17 -3.88
N GLY A 15 -7.27 -0.22 -2.76
CA GLY A 15 -6.02 -0.96 -2.63
C GLY A 15 -6.23 -2.38 -2.09
N GLU A 16 -5.16 -3.17 -2.10
CA GLU A 16 -5.14 -4.49 -1.45
C GLU A 16 -5.40 -4.42 0.07
N ASP A 17 -6.05 -5.46 0.60
CA ASP A 17 -6.33 -5.59 2.03
C ASP A 17 -5.02 -5.77 2.83
N ILE A 18 -4.78 -4.87 3.78
CA ILE A 18 -3.66 -4.95 4.73
C ILE A 18 -4.06 -5.87 5.88
N ILE A 19 -3.64 -7.13 5.85
CA ILE A 19 -3.91 -8.08 6.94
C ILE A 19 -3.16 -7.64 8.20
N LEU A 20 -3.88 -7.34 9.28
CA LEU A 20 -3.26 -6.91 10.53
C LEU A 20 -3.00 -8.10 11.45
N ARG A 21 -3.98 -8.98 11.59
CA ARG A 21 -3.84 -10.25 12.32
C ARG A 21 -4.71 -11.31 11.68
N GLU A 22 -4.21 -12.53 11.62
CA GLU A 22 -4.92 -13.69 11.09
C GLU A 22 -4.84 -14.86 12.08
N LYS A 23 -5.97 -15.52 12.29
CA LYS A 23 -6.13 -16.79 13.01
C LYS A 23 -6.65 -17.84 12.02
N SER A 24 -6.80 -19.07 12.47
CA SER A 24 -7.28 -20.18 11.62
C SER A 24 -8.63 -19.93 10.93
N THR A 25 -9.54 -19.22 11.61
CA THR A 25 -10.93 -19.01 11.14
C THR A 25 -11.34 -17.55 11.04
N THR A 26 -10.51 -16.61 11.49
CA THR A 26 -10.84 -15.19 11.55
C THR A 26 -9.63 -14.33 11.27
N ARG A 27 -9.84 -13.13 10.72
CA ARG A 27 -8.79 -12.14 10.54
C ARG A 27 -9.32 -10.73 10.64
N LEU A 28 -8.46 -9.81 11.06
CA LEU A 28 -8.69 -8.37 11.01
C LEU A 28 -7.76 -7.80 9.94
N LEU A 29 -8.32 -7.02 9.04
CA LEU A 29 -7.59 -6.32 8.00
C LEU A 29 -8.00 -4.85 7.95
N PHE A 30 -7.17 -4.03 7.32
CA PHE A 30 -7.52 -2.69 6.90
C PHE A 30 -7.65 -2.65 5.38
N ARG A 31 -8.77 -2.15 4.86
CA ARG A 31 -9.02 -2.01 3.43
C ARG A 31 -8.78 -0.56 3.00
N PRO A 32 -7.63 -0.25 2.38
CA PRO A 32 -7.30 1.10 1.96
C PRO A 32 -8.02 1.50 0.66
N MET A 33 -8.29 2.78 0.52
CA MET A 33 -8.80 3.40 -0.69
C MET A 33 -8.12 4.75 -0.89
N ILE A 34 -7.48 4.91 -2.04
CA ILE A 34 -6.95 6.19 -2.51
C ILE A 34 -8.13 7.04 -2.97
N THR A 35 -8.15 8.32 -2.61
CA THR A 35 -9.21 9.27 -2.96
C THR A 35 -8.66 10.64 -3.33
N ASN A 36 -9.26 11.29 -4.31
CA ASN A 36 -9.04 12.72 -4.55
C ASN A 36 -9.86 13.53 -3.56
N ASN A 37 -9.24 13.94 -2.46
CA ASN A 37 -9.89 14.79 -1.46
C ASN A 37 -9.77 16.26 -1.87
N VAL A 38 -10.87 16.83 -2.36
CA VAL A 38 -10.96 18.22 -2.83
C VAL A 38 -10.68 19.27 -1.76
N HIS A 39 -10.89 18.91 -0.48
CA HIS A 39 -10.69 19.83 0.65
C HIS A 39 -9.27 19.78 1.21
N ASN A 40 -8.61 18.63 1.13
CA ASN A 40 -7.22 18.46 1.57
C ASN A 40 -6.53 17.36 0.75
N GLN A 41 -5.65 17.76 -0.18
CA GLN A 41 -4.93 16.83 -1.04
C GLN A 41 -3.98 15.90 -0.28
N GLU A 42 -3.49 16.29 0.90
CA GLU A 42 -2.64 15.43 1.73
C GLU A 42 -3.45 14.30 2.42
N ALA A 43 -4.76 14.46 2.55
CA ALA A 43 -5.67 13.45 3.08
C ALA A 43 -6.21 12.54 1.96
N SER A 44 -5.31 11.92 1.20
CA SER A 44 -5.61 11.16 -0.01
C SER A 44 -5.81 9.65 0.18
N VAL A 45 -5.67 9.14 1.40
CA VAL A 45 -5.93 7.74 1.71
C VAL A 45 -6.96 7.64 2.83
N ARG A 46 -8.02 6.86 2.59
CA ARG A 46 -8.97 6.45 3.63
C ARG A 46 -9.06 4.93 3.68
N GLY A 47 -9.82 4.40 4.62
CA GLY A 47 -10.11 2.97 4.64
C GLY A 47 -10.92 2.54 5.84
N TRP A 48 -11.08 1.23 5.96
CA TRP A 48 -11.94 0.62 6.97
C TRP A 48 -11.26 -0.59 7.60
N PHE A 49 -11.47 -0.76 8.89
CA PHE A 49 -11.19 -2.04 9.53
C PHE A 49 -12.28 -3.03 9.16
N VAL A 50 -11.88 -4.18 8.64
CA VAL A 50 -12.79 -5.25 8.23
C VAL A 50 -12.43 -6.50 9.01
N TYR A 51 -13.43 -7.05 9.69
CA TYR A 51 -13.30 -8.39 10.27
C TYR A 51 -13.77 -9.40 9.24
N GLN A 52 -12.95 -10.39 8.93
CA GLN A 52 -13.33 -11.48 8.05
C GLN A 52 -13.37 -12.79 8.82
N ARG A 53 -14.30 -13.67 8.43
CA ARG A 53 -14.32 -15.06 8.88
C ARG A 53 -14.07 -15.98 7.69
N LYS A 54 -13.49 -17.13 7.97
CA LYS A 54 -13.27 -18.18 6.98
C LYS A 54 -14.53 -19.04 6.89
N ARG A 55 -15.07 -19.20 5.69
CA ARG A 55 -16.15 -20.15 5.40
C ARG A 55 -15.63 -21.59 5.51
N PRO A 56 -16.52 -22.59 5.69
CA PRO A 56 -16.14 -24.00 5.57
C PRO A 56 -15.48 -24.35 4.22
N SER A 57 -15.81 -23.62 3.15
CA SER A 57 -15.15 -23.75 1.83
C SER A 57 -13.68 -23.33 1.82
N GLY A 58 -13.23 -22.60 2.85
CA GLY A 58 -11.89 -22.03 2.94
C GLY A 58 -11.80 -20.56 2.50
N ASP A 59 -12.85 -20.01 1.91
CA ASP A 59 -12.88 -18.62 1.46
C ASP A 59 -13.05 -17.65 2.62
N TRP A 60 -12.39 -16.50 2.54
CA TRP A 60 -12.59 -15.41 3.48
C TRP A 60 -13.79 -14.55 3.07
N GLU A 61 -14.66 -14.23 4.02
CA GLU A 61 -15.79 -13.33 3.82
C GLU A 61 -15.81 -12.21 4.87
N ASP A 62 -16.21 -11.01 4.45
CA ASP A 62 -16.48 -9.88 5.34
C ASP A 62 -17.60 -10.28 6.32
N TYR A 63 -17.28 -10.22 7.61
CA TYR A 63 -18.19 -10.59 8.68
C TYR A 63 -18.89 -9.34 9.20
N LYS A 64 -20.22 -9.34 9.08
CA LYS A 64 -21.20 -8.38 9.65
C LYS A 64 -20.62 -7.00 10.01
N GLU A 65 -20.94 -6.01 9.20
CA GLU A 65 -20.79 -4.62 9.60
C GLU A 65 -21.60 -4.37 10.87
N LEU A 66 -20.95 -3.88 11.92
CA LEU A 66 -21.64 -3.51 13.13
C LEU A 66 -22.30 -2.17 12.89
N ASP A 67 -23.63 -2.17 12.77
CA ASP A 67 -24.42 -0.97 12.60
C ASP A 67 -24.38 -0.17 13.90
N ASN A 68 -23.73 1.00 13.87
CA ASN A 68 -23.60 1.87 15.04
C ASN A 68 -24.96 2.33 15.59
N ASN A 69 -26.04 2.29 14.78
CA ASN A 69 -27.39 2.60 15.27
C ASN A 69 -27.96 1.50 16.18
N GLN A 70 -27.33 0.32 16.23
CA GLN A 70 -27.69 -0.78 17.12
C GLN A 70 -26.98 -0.70 18.47
N LEU A 71 -25.98 0.18 18.62
CA LEU A 71 -25.33 0.42 19.90
C LEU A 71 -26.23 1.31 20.77
N ARG A 72 -26.43 0.91 22.02
CA ARG A 72 -27.05 1.79 23.03
C ARG A 72 -26.13 2.97 23.35
N ALA A 73 -26.71 4.03 23.89
CA ALA A 73 -25.98 5.26 24.22
C ALA A 73 -24.83 5.04 25.23
N ASP A 74 -24.88 3.95 26.01
CA ASP A 74 -23.87 3.52 26.98
C ASP A 74 -22.95 2.40 26.46
N GLU A 75 -23.16 1.91 25.24
CA GLU A 75 -22.34 0.87 24.61
C GLU A 75 -21.23 1.50 23.76
N TRP A 76 -20.03 0.96 23.87
CA TRP A 76 -18.88 1.36 23.05
C TRP A 76 -18.06 0.14 22.66
N ILE A 77 -17.35 0.26 21.54
CA ILE A 77 -16.49 -0.80 21.03
C ILE A 77 -15.04 -0.37 21.18
N LYS A 78 -14.25 -1.24 21.81
CA LYS A 78 -12.79 -1.12 21.80
C LYS A 78 -12.22 -1.96 20.66
N LEU A 79 -11.54 -1.30 19.72
CA LEU A 79 -10.67 -1.99 18.76
C LEU A 79 -9.21 -1.70 19.13
N GLU A 80 -8.49 -2.72 19.58
CA GLU A 80 -7.05 -2.63 19.82
C GLU A 80 -6.29 -3.00 18.55
N ILE A 81 -5.34 -2.14 18.16
CA ILE A 81 -4.31 -2.42 17.17
C ILE A 81 -2.98 -2.61 17.91
N LYS A 82 -2.38 -3.81 17.82
CA LYS A 82 -1.12 -4.09 18.51
C LYS A 82 0.03 -3.31 17.89
N SER A 83 1.13 -3.14 18.62
CA SER A 83 2.28 -2.36 18.15
C SER A 83 2.84 -2.84 16.80
N GLU A 84 2.97 -4.15 16.59
CA GLU A 84 3.43 -4.72 15.32
C GLU A 84 2.44 -4.45 14.17
N GLU A 85 1.16 -4.54 14.46
CA GLU A 85 0.08 -4.28 13.50
C GLU A 85 0.00 -2.80 13.15
N MET A 86 0.26 -1.92 14.12
CA MET A 86 0.31 -0.49 13.92
C MET A 86 1.51 -0.11 13.03
N LEU A 87 2.68 -0.69 13.30
CA LEU A 87 3.85 -0.50 12.42
C LEU A 87 3.54 -0.98 10.99
N ARG A 88 2.91 -2.15 10.86
CA ARG A 88 2.50 -2.68 9.56
C ARG A 88 1.52 -1.75 8.85
N LEU A 89 0.47 -1.31 9.55
CA LEU A 89 -0.54 -0.41 9.02
C LEU A 89 0.09 0.88 8.49
N MET A 90 0.93 1.53 9.30
CA MET A 90 1.59 2.78 8.89
C MET A 90 2.53 2.57 7.70
N THR A 91 3.31 1.50 7.71
CA THR A 91 4.27 1.19 6.64
C THR A 91 3.58 0.89 5.31
N GLU A 92 2.46 0.16 5.33
CA GLU A 92 1.72 -0.12 4.10
C GLU A 92 0.89 1.08 3.64
N LEU A 93 0.31 1.87 4.56
CA LEU A 93 -0.41 3.11 4.22
C LEU A 93 0.48 4.16 3.55
N ASP A 94 1.73 4.30 4.00
CA ASP A 94 2.72 5.19 3.39
C ASP A 94 2.86 4.94 1.88
N VAL A 95 2.78 3.67 1.45
CA VAL A 95 2.87 3.34 0.03
C VAL A 95 1.69 3.89 -0.77
N TYR A 96 0.47 3.86 -0.23
CA TYR A 96 -0.70 4.42 -0.92
C TYR A 96 -0.63 5.95 -1.03
N TYR A 97 -0.11 6.63 -0.01
CA TYR A 97 0.17 8.07 -0.09
C TYR A 97 1.21 8.39 -1.17
N LYS A 98 2.29 7.60 -1.25
CA LYS A 98 3.30 7.73 -2.31
C LYS A 98 2.71 7.47 -3.70
N ILE A 99 1.90 6.42 -3.86
CA ILE A 99 1.21 6.12 -5.12
C ILE A 99 0.34 7.30 -5.56
N HIS A 100 -0.49 7.85 -4.65
CA HIS A 100 -1.33 9.00 -4.97
C HIS A 100 -0.50 10.23 -5.33
N LYS A 101 0.58 10.50 -4.59
CA LYS A 101 1.47 11.64 -4.84
C LYS A 101 2.17 11.55 -6.20
N GLU A 102 2.61 10.36 -6.60
CA GLU A 102 3.38 10.15 -7.83
C GLU A 102 2.49 9.97 -9.06
N TYR A 103 1.37 9.27 -8.92
CA TYR A 103 0.55 8.82 -10.05
C TYR A 103 -0.89 9.31 -9.98
N GLY A 104 -1.35 9.85 -8.87
CA GLY A 104 -2.77 10.12 -8.65
C GLY A 104 -3.61 8.84 -8.74
N ILE A 105 -4.84 8.98 -9.22
CA ILE A 105 -5.76 7.86 -9.42
C ILE A 105 -5.70 7.41 -10.87
N GLN A 106 -5.37 6.15 -11.06
CA GLN A 106 -5.21 5.54 -12.38
C GLN A 106 -6.42 4.65 -12.69
N PRO A 107 -7.00 4.73 -13.90
CA PRO A 107 -8.18 3.95 -14.26
C PRO A 107 -7.85 2.47 -14.46
N GLY A 108 -8.79 1.61 -14.07
CA GLY A 108 -8.71 0.15 -14.14
C GLY A 108 -7.86 -0.46 -13.02
N GLU A 109 -7.37 -1.66 -13.27
CA GLU A 109 -6.42 -2.34 -12.38
C GLU A 109 -4.99 -1.90 -12.68
N ARG A 110 -4.24 -1.57 -11.63
CA ARG A 110 -2.84 -1.14 -11.71
C ARG A 110 -2.00 -1.84 -10.66
N SER A 111 -0.71 -1.86 -10.92
CA SER A 111 0.27 -2.62 -10.18
C SER A 111 1.53 -1.80 -10.04
N PHE A 112 1.99 -1.61 -8.81
CA PHE A 112 3.14 -0.80 -8.44
C PHE A 112 4.18 -1.69 -7.75
N SER A 113 5.46 -1.49 -8.05
CA SER A 113 6.54 -2.11 -7.29
C SER A 113 6.87 -1.23 -6.10
N LYS A 114 6.77 -1.79 -4.89
CA LYS A 114 7.37 -1.24 -3.67
C LYS A 114 8.88 -1.23 -3.89
N THR A 115 9.38 -0.08 -4.30
CA THR A 115 10.80 0.22 -4.35
C THR A 115 11.25 0.28 -2.90
N ASP A 116 12.05 -0.69 -2.47
CA ASP A 116 12.43 -0.85 -1.06
C ASP A 116 12.99 0.46 -0.48
N LEU A 117 12.74 0.73 0.81
CA LEU A 117 13.28 1.89 1.54
C LEU A 117 14.81 2.06 1.36
N GLN A 118 15.52 0.96 1.08
CA GLN A 118 16.93 0.99 0.73
C GLN A 118 17.22 1.74 -0.57
N LEU A 119 16.36 1.58 -1.59
CA LEU A 119 16.47 2.30 -2.86
C LEU A 119 16.12 3.77 -2.70
N GLU A 120 15.16 4.15 -1.85
CA GLU A 120 14.91 5.56 -1.51
C GLU A 120 16.14 6.19 -0.85
N LYS A 121 16.72 5.51 0.15
CA LYS A 121 17.96 5.95 0.82
C LYS A 121 19.16 6.01 -0.14
N ILE A 122 19.31 5.03 -1.02
CA ILE A 122 20.34 5.02 -2.06
C ILE A 122 20.09 6.18 -3.04
N THR A 123 18.84 6.43 -3.44
CA THR A 123 18.48 7.53 -4.35
C THR A 123 18.79 8.87 -3.71
N GLU A 124 18.52 9.05 -2.42
CA GLU A 124 18.84 10.25 -1.67
C GLU A 124 20.35 10.43 -1.50
N MET A 125 21.08 9.35 -1.17
CA MET A 125 22.55 9.35 -1.13
C MET A 125 23.17 9.70 -2.50
N LEU A 126 22.60 9.21 -3.60
CA LEU A 126 23.05 9.49 -4.96
C LEU A 126 22.72 10.92 -5.40
N LYS A 127 21.53 11.44 -5.07
CA LYS A 127 21.14 12.84 -5.35
C LYS A 127 22.06 13.83 -4.63
N ASN A 128 22.47 13.51 -3.41
CA ASN A 128 23.37 14.35 -2.62
C ASN A 128 24.84 14.19 -3.01
N ASN A 129 25.18 13.26 -3.92
CA ASN A 129 26.55 13.04 -4.37
C ASN A 129 26.61 12.81 -5.89
N SER A 130 26.61 13.93 -6.63
CA SER A 130 26.61 13.97 -8.10
C SER A 130 27.73 13.13 -8.74
N SER A 131 28.89 13.04 -8.09
CA SER A 131 30.02 12.24 -8.58
C SER A 131 29.75 10.72 -8.57
N LEU A 132 29.00 10.22 -7.58
CA LEU A 132 28.64 8.81 -7.49
C LEU A 132 27.59 8.44 -8.54
N PHE A 133 26.63 9.32 -8.80
CA PHE A 133 25.61 9.10 -9.83
C PHE A 133 26.24 8.93 -11.22
N TRP A 134 27.15 9.83 -11.61
CA TRP A 134 27.86 9.73 -12.89
C TRP A 134 28.67 8.44 -13.00
N ASN A 135 29.40 8.07 -11.95
CA ASN A 135 30.22 6.85 -11.94
C ASN A 135 29.38 5.56 -12.07
N VAL A 136 28.23 5.50 -11.41
CA VAL A 136 27.30 4.35 -11.52
C VAL A 136 26.71 4.29 -12.93
N ASN A 137 26.27 5.43 -13.48
CA ASN A 137 25.70 5.49 -14.82
C ASN A 137 26.71 5.04 -15.89
N THR A 138 27.94 5.53 -15.83
CA THR A 138 29.00 5.13 -16.79
C THR A 138 29.35 3.65 -16.68
N LYS A 139 29.34 3.07 -15.47
CA LYS A 139 29.56 1.63 -15.29
C LYS A 139 28.41 0.79 -15.82
N LEU A 140 27.16 1.22 -15.64
CA LEU A 140 25.99 0.53 -16.18
C LEU A 140 25.98 0.57 -17.71
N ASP A 141 26.26 1.72 -18.32
CA ASP A 141 26.38 1.85 -19.77
C ASP A 141 27.47 0.92 -20.34
N ASN A 142 28.61 0.84 -19.67
CA ASN A 142 29.67 -0.08 -20.05
C ASN A 142 29.27 -1.55 -19.86
N PHE A 143 28.54 -1.89 -18.80
CA PHE A 143 28.05 -3.24 -18.58
C PHE A 143 27.08 -3.69 -19.67
N VAL A 144 26.12 -2.83 -20.03
CA VAL A 144 25.17 -3.08 -21.13
C VAL A 144 25.89 -3.20 -22.47
N LYS A 145 26.87 -2.33 -22.76
CA LYS A 145 27.69 -2.43 -23.98
C LYS A 145 28.47 -3.75 -24.05
N VAL A 146 29.11 -4.17 -22.96
CA VAL A 146 29.84 -5.45 -22.89
C VAL A 146 28.90 -6.64 -23.01
N PHE A 147 27.70 -6.55 -22.44
CA PHE A 147 26.71 -7.61 -22.53
C PHE A 147 26.14 -7.76 -23.95
N LEU A 148 25.88 -6.65 -24.64
CA LEU A 148 25.43 -6.65 -26.05
C LEU A 148 26.52 -7.12 -27.03
N LEU A 149 27.80 -6.83 -26.75
CA LEU A 149 28.92 -7.33 -27.56
C LEU A 149 29.18 -8.84 -27.39
N LYS A 150 28.65 -9.47 -26.34
CA LYS A 150 28.74 -10.93 -26.11
C LYS A 150 27.57 -11.72 -26.69
N LEU A 151 26.58 -11.04 -27.27
CA LEU A 151 25.37 -11.64 -27.86
C LEU A 151 25.35 -11.59 -29.41
N ASN A 152 26.41 -11.05 -30.03
CA ASN A 152 26.71 -11.16 -31.46
C ASN A 152 27.94 -12.06 -31.66
#